data_AF-A0A938QNU6-F1
#
_entry.id   AF-A0A938QNU6-F1
#
_cell.length_a   1.000
_cell.length_b   1.000
_cell.length_c   1.000
_cell.angle_alpha   90.00
_cell.angle_beta   90.00
_cell.angle_gamma   90.00
#
_symmetry.space_group_name_H-M   'P 1'
#
loop_
_entity.id
_entity.type
_entity.pdbx_description
1 polymer ?
#
loop_
_entity_poly.entity_id
_entity_poly.type
_entity_poly.pdbx_seq_one_letter_code
_entity_poly.pdbx_strand_id
1 'polypeptide(L)' 'MKEDTKKFLKELFSGGYRASAIGMTLVFSIMIGAALGYWLSTVFDNMVFFYIGLIIGIIAGFRQVYLMSKKFK' A
#
# COMPACT_ATOMS: atom_id res chain seq x y z
N MET A 1 5.20 16.56 4.24
CA MET A 1 4.18 15.74 3.54
C MET A 1 3.48 16.63 2.52
N LYS A 2 3.62 16.30 1.24
CA LYS A 2 3.34 17.20 0.10
C LYS A 2 1.84 17.21 -0.24
N GLU A 3 1.30 18.35 -0.67
CA GLU A 3 -0.10 18.56 -1.07
C GLU A 3 -0.66 17.46 -1.99
N ASP A 4 0.21 16.83 -2.77
CA ASP A 4 -0.10 15.67 -3.61
C ASP A 4 -0.75 14.54 -2.81
N THR A 5 -0.21 14.17 -1.63
CA THR A 5 -0.80 13.12 -0.77
C THR A 5 -2.20 13.50 -0.29
N LYS A 6 -2.45 14.78 -0.01
CA LYS A 6 -3.78 15.25 0.42
C LYS A 6 -4.79 15.25 -0.73
N LYS A 7 -4.40 15.72 -1.92
CA LYS A 7 -5.21 15.62 -3.14
C LYS A 7 -5.51 14.16 -3.48
N PHE A 8 -4.53 13.29 -3.27
CA PHE A 8 -4.64 11.87 -3.53
C PHE A 8 -5.61 11.16 -2.58
N LEU A 9 -5.52 11.44 -1.28
CA LEU A 9 -6.52 10.98 -0.30
C LEU A 9 -7.90 11.50 -0.67
N LYS A 10 -8.00 12.76 -1.12
CA LYS A 10 -9.27 13.35 -1.55
C LYS A 10 -9.85 12.66 -2.80
N GLU A 11 -9.03 12.30 -3.79
CA GLU A 11 -9.44 11.54 -4.98
C GLU A 11 -9.81 10.09 -4.65
N LEU A 12 -9.07 9.44 -3.73
CA LEU A 12 -9.41 8.11 -3.21
C LEU A 12 -10.78 8.09 -2.53
N PHE A 13 -11.09 9.13 -1.76
CA PHE A 13 -12.38 9.29 -1.09
C PHE A 13 -13.49 9.82 -2.01
N SER A 14 -13.16 10.40 -3.18
CA SER A 14 -14.16 10.99 -4.09
C SER A 14 -14.75 10.01 -5.13
N GLY A 15 -14.52 8.69 -5.00
CA GLY A 15 -15.33 7.65 -5.64
C GLY A 15 -15.20 7.47 -7.16
N GLY A 16 -14.24 8.10 -7.84
CA GLY A 16 -14.05 7.99 -9.28
C GLY A 16 -13.39 6.67 -9.73
N TYR A 17 -13.49 6.32 -11.02
CA TYR A 17 -12.87 5.12 -11.63
C TYR A 17 -11.36 4.98 -11.33
N ARG A 18 -10.65 6.12 -11.20
CA ARG A 18 -9.24 6.17 -10.81
C ARG A 18 -9.02 5.71 -9.36
N ALA A 19 -9.92 6.07 -8.45
CA ALA A 19 -9.86 5.67 -7.05
C ALA A 19 -9.96 4.15 -6.88
N SER A 20 -10.75 3.49 -7.73
CA SER A 20 -10.90 2.02 -7.70
C SER A 20 -9.59 1.30 -8.08
N ALA A 21 -8.94 1.73 -9.17
CA ALA A 21 -7.65 1.14 -9.59
C ALA A 21 -6.54 1.38 -8.55
N ILE A 22 -6.53 2.55 -7.92
CA ILE A 22 -5.62 2.89 -6.84
C ILE A 22 -5.86 2.01 -5.61
N GLY A 23 -7.11 1.94 -5.15
CA GLY A 23 -7.49 1.14 -3.99
C GLY A 23 -7.15 -0.34 -4.20
N MET A 24 -7.38 -0.85 -5.41
CA MET A 24 -7.03 -2.22 -5.78
C MET A 24 -5.53 -2.47 -5.71
N THR A 25 -4.70 -1.55 -6.21
CA THR A 25 -3.22 -1.62 -6.12
C THR A 25 -2.75 -1.63 -4.66
N LEU A 26 -3.40 -0.84 -3.81
CA LEU A 26 -3.15 -0.78 -2.37
C LEU A 26 -3.48 -2.12 -1.69
N VAL A 27 -4.67 -2.67 -1.96
CA VAL A 27 -5.10 -3.98 -1.43
C VAL A 27 -4.14 -5.09 -1.86
N PHE A 28 -3.75 -5.14 -3.14
CA PHE A 28 -2.79 -6.13 -3.63
C PHE A 28 -1.43 -6.00 -2.95
N SER A 29 -0.95 -4.78 -2.73
CA SER A 29 0.33 -4.56 -2.04
C SER A 29 0.29 -4.98 -0.58
N ILE A 30 -0.82 -4.70 0.12
CA ILE A 30 -1.03 -5.14 1.51
C ILE A 30 -1.13 -6.65 1.57
N MET A 31 -1.87 -7.28 0.66
CA MET A 31 -1.96 -8.75 0.58
C MET A 31 -0.59 -9.40 0.40
N ILE A 32 0.22 -8.90 -0.54
CA ILE A 32 1.56 -9.45 -0.78
C ILE A 32 2.47 -9.22 0.42
N GLY A 33 2.46 -8.02 1.02
CA GLY A 33 3.25 -7.72 2.20
C GLY A 33 2.85 -8.54 3.42
N ALA A 34 1.55 -8.75 3.64
CA ALA A 34 1.03 -9.59 4.72
C ALA A 34 1.35 -11.07 4.49
N ALA A 35 1.25 -11.58 3.25
CA ALA A 35 1.62 -12.95 2.92
C ALA A 35 3.12 -13.21 3.15
N LEU A 36 3.98 -12.29 2.70
CA LEU A 36 5.42 -12.35 2.96
C LEU A 36 5.74 -12.22 4.45
N GLY A 37 5.07 -11.31 5.17
CA GLY A 37 5.23 -11.14 6.60
C GLY A 37 4.80 -12.37 7.40
N TYR A 38 3.72 -13.02 6.99
CA TYR A 38 3.24 -14.27 7.59
C TYR A 38 4.23 -15.41 7.37
N TRP A 39 4.75 -15.55 6.15
CA TRP A 39 5.77 -16.55 5.84
C TRP A 39 7.07 -16.31 6.63
N LEU A 40 7.49 -15.06 6.76
CA LEU A 40 8.67 -14.70 7.54
C LEU A 40 8.42 -14.93 9.04
N SER A 41 7.21 -14.68 9.52
CA SER A 41 6.79 -14.95 10.90
C SER A 41 6.82 -16.45 11.22
N THR A 42 6.50 -17.35 10.28
CA THR A 42 6.56 -18.80 10.51
C THR A 42 8.00 -19.32 10.43
N VAL A 43 8.87 -18.70 9.63
CA VAL A 43 10.31 -19.07 9.57
C VAL A 43 11.06 -18.65 10.84
N PHE A 44 10.76 -17.48 11.38
CA PHE A 44 11.44 -16.95 12.57
C PHE A 44 10.69 -17.19 13.89
N ASP A 45 9.54 -17.88 13.83
CA ASP A 45 8.63 -18.16 14.95
C ASP A 45 8.29 -16.92 15.80
N ASN A 46 8.19 -15.77 15.13
CA ASN A 46 8.08 -14.48 15.80
C ASN A 46 7.08 -13.57 15.07
N MET A 47 5.96 -13.31 15.73
CA MET A 47 4.84 -12.53 15.19
C MET A 47 5.22 -11.09 14.82
N VAL A 48 6.36 -10.58 15.31
CA VAL A 48 6.86 -9.25 14.96
C VAL A 48 7.08 -9.12 13.44
N PHE A 49 7.50 -10.19 12.76
CA PHE A 49 7.72 -10.16 11.31
C PHE A 49 6.43 -10.03 10.50
N PHE A 50 5.31 -10.54 11.03
CA PHE A 50 4.00 -10.33 10.40
C PHE A 50 3.61 -8.85 10.41
N TYR A 51 3.75 -8.18 11.55
CA TYR A 51 3.46 -6.73 11.66
C TYR A 51 4.40 -5.91 10.77
N ILE A 52 5.69 -6.27 10.71
CA ILE A 52 6.66 -5.60 9.82
C ILE A 52 6.28 -5.80 8.36
N GLY A 53 5.95 -7.02 7.93
CA GLY A 53 5.53 -7.30 6.55
C GLY A 53 4.25 -6.55 6.16
N LEU A 54 3.31 -6.42 7.09
CA LEU A 54 2.08 -5.67 6.88
C LEU A 54 2.36 -4.16 6.74
N ILE A 55 3.20 -3.59 7.61
CA ILE A 55 3.64 -2.19 7.53
C ILE A 55 4.38 -1.94 6.21
N ILE A 56 5.31 -2.83 5.83
CA ILE A 56 6.03 -2.74 4.57
C ILE A 56 5.08 -2.83 3.37
N GLY A 57 4.08 -3.72 3.41
CA GLY A 57 3.06 -3.84 2.37
C GLY A 57 2.24 -2.56 2.18
N ILE A 58 1.82 -1.92 3.28
CA ILE A 58 1.12 -0.63 3.25
C ILE A 58 2.03 0.45 2.66
N ILE A 59 3.27 0.58 3.15
CA ILE A 59 4.23 1.59 2.66
C ILE A 59 4.54 1.37 1.18
N ALA A 60 4.74 0.13 0.75
CA ALA A 60 4.99 -0.23 -0.63
C ALA A 60 3.80 0.13 -1.51
N GLY A 61 2.57 -0.19 -1.09
CA GLY A 61 1.35 0.16 -1.81
C GLY A 61 1.20 1.67 -2.00
N PHE A 62 1.36 2.44 -0.93
CA PHE A 62 1.34 3.90 -1.01
C PHE A 62 2.47 4.45 -1.90
N ARG A 63 3.68 3.87 -1.85
CA ARG A 63 4.82 4.32 -2.66
C ARG A 63 4.63 4.02 -4.15
N GLN A 64 4.13 2.84 -4.50
CA GLN A 64 3.87 2.40 -5.87
C GLN A 64 2.85 3.33 -6.53
N VAL A 65 1.76 3.56 -5.80
CA VAL A 65 0.67 4.44 -6.20
C VAL A 65 1.13 5.91 -6.29
N TYR A 66 1.95 6.40 -5.35
CA TYR A 66 2.51 7.75 -5.41
C TYR A 66 3.42 7.96 -6.62
N LEU A 67 4.24 6.96 -6.96
CA LEU A 67 5.07 6.98 -8.17
C LEU A 67 4.22 7.00 -9.44
N MET A 68 3.14 6.22 -9.48
CA MET A 68 2.17 6.22 -10.58
C MET A 68 1.56 7.62 -10.76
N SER A 69 1.10 8.24 -9.67
CA SER A 69 0.52 9.60 -9.71
C SER A 69 1.53 10.65 -10.20
N LYS A 70 2.80 10.54 -9.82
CA LYS A 70 3.86 11.44 -10.28
C LYS A 70 4.21 11.27 -11.77
N LYS A 71 4.01 10.06 -12.33
CA LYS A 71 4.28 9.76 -13.75
C LYS A 71 3.20 10.26 -14.72
N PHE A 72 2.00 10.57 -14.23
CA PHE A 72 0.89 11.10 -15.04
C PHE A 72 0.82 12.63 -15.09
N LYS A 73 1.91 13.32 -14.69
CA LYS A 73 2.06 14.77 -14.84
C LYS A 73 2.98 15.11 -16.01
#